data_AF-A0A4Z0KQH8-F1
#
_entry.id   AF-A0A4Z0KQH8-F1
#
_cell.length_a   1.000
_cell.length_b   1.000
_cell.length_c   1.000
_cell.angle_alpha   90.00
_cell.angle_beta   90.00
_cell.angle_gamma   90.00
#
_symmetry.space_group_name_H-M   'P 1'
#
loop_
_entity.id
_entity.type
_entity.pdbx_description
1 polymer ?
#
loop_
_entity_poly.entity_id
_entity_poly.type
_entity_poly.pdbx_seq_one_letter_code
_entity_poly.pdbx_strand_id
1 'polypeptide(L)' 'MALLQISEPGLSAAPHQRRLAAGIDLGTTTSLVATVRSGQAETLPDHEGRRLVPAGGHYQPQGHTGGDAARDKGARARAE' A
#
# COMPACT_ATOMS: atom_id res chain seq x y z
N MET A 1 8.89 6.33 -18.85
CA MET A 1 7.82 7.29 -18.54
C MET A 1 8.22 8.07 -17.29
N ALA A 2 8.25 9.40 -17.34
CA ALA A 2 8.61 10.25 -16.21
C ALA A 2 7.33 10.73 -15.51
N LEU A 3 7.20 10.46 -14.21
CA LEU A 3 6.15 11.05 -13.39
C LEU A 3 6.43 12.56 -13.30
N LEU A 4 5.44 13.40 -13.57
CA LEU A 4 5.57 14.85 -13.45
C LEU A 4 5.81 15.20 -11.99
N GLN A 5 7.05 15.52 -11.64
CA GLN A 5 7.42 15.90 -10.29
C GLN A 5 7.10 17.38 -10.10
N ILE A 6 5.98 17.66 -9.46
CA ILE A 6 5.61 19.03 -9.08
C ILE A 6 6.27 19.32 -7.72
N SER A 7 7.07 20.38 -7.68
CA SER A 7 7.70 20.91 -6.47
C SER A 7 7.27 22.35 -6.30
N GLU A 8 7.06 22.76 -5.05
CA GLU A 8 6.84 24.16 -4.71
C GLU A 8 8.08 25.02 -5.06
N PRO A 9 7.92 26.32 -5.33
CA PRO A 9 9.03 27.23 -5.58
C PRO A 9 10.09 27.17 -4.46
N GLY A 10 11.33 26.85 -4.81
CA GLY A 10 12.45 26.74 -3.86
C GLY A 10 12.60 25.39 -3.15
N LEU A 11 11.71 24.42 -3.40
CA LEU A 11 11.71 23.08 -2.77
C LEU A 11 12.03 21.94 -3.75
N SER A 12 12.79 22.22 -4.80
CA SER A 12 13.35 21.18 -5.66
C SER A 12 14.39 20.35 -4.90
N ALA A 13 14.24 19.02 -4.94
CA ALA A 13 15.18 18.10 -4.31
C ALA A 13 16.58 18.22 -4.94
N ALA A 14 17.63 18.01 -4.14
CA ALA A 14 19.00 18.06 -4.63
C ALA A 14 19.23 17.03 -5.76
N PRO A 15 20.14 17.25 -6.73
CA PRO A 15 20.30 16.41 -7.93
C PRO A 15 20.54 14.91 -7.68
N HIS A 16 21.03 14.55 -6.49
CA HIS A 16 21.32 13.19 -6.05
C HIS A 16 20.26 12.62 -5.09
N GLN A 17 19.25 13.41 -4.73
CA GLN A 17 18.19 12.99 -3.84
C GLN A 17 17.07 12.32 -4.66
N ARG A 18 17.13 10.98 -4.74
CA ARG A 18 16.08 10.21 -5.41
C ARG A 18 14.82 10.25 -4.55
N ARG A 19 13.79 10.95 -5.02
CA ARG A 19 12.45 10.82 -4.46
C ARG A 19 11.92 9.43 -4.81
N LEU A 20 11.76 8.60 -3.78
CA LEU A 20 11.03 7.35 -3.90
C LEU A 20 9.54 7.69 -3.94
N ALA A 21 8.83 7.15 -4.94
CA ALA A 21 7.40 7.30 -5.07
C ALA A 21 6.75 5.91 -5.14
N ALA A 22 5.62 5.78 -4.46
CA ALA A 22 4.74 4.63 -4.57
C ALA A 22 3.33 5.13 -4.92
N GLY A 23 2.67 4.43 -5.83
CA GLY A 23 1.24 4.53 -6.03
C GLY A 23 0.54 3.60 -5.05
N ILE A 24 -0.52 4.10 -4.42
CA ILE A 24 -1.36 3.30 -3.51
C ILE A 24 -2.76 3.33 -4.09
N ASP A 25 -3.31 2.15 -4.35
CA ASP A 25 -4.72 1.97 -4.71
C ASP A 25 -5.47 1.47 -3.48
N LEU A 26 -6.45 2.26 -3.03
CA LEU A 26 -7.23 2.04 -1.83
C LEU A 26 -8.65 1.63 -2.20
N GLY A 27 -8.79 0.39 -2.68
CA GLY A 27 -10.09 -0.19 -2.97
C GLY A 27 -10.89 -0.52 -1.70
N THR A 28 -12.20 -0.69 -1.85
CA THR A 28 -13.09 -1.04 -0.73
C THR A 28 -12.94 -2.50 -0.27
N THR A 29 -12.50 -3.39 -1.16
CA THR A 29 -12.34 -4.83 -0.88
C THR A 29 -10.88 -5.23 -0.77
N THR A 30 -10.05 -4.71 -1.66
CA THR A 30 -8.62 -4.97 -1.73
C THR A 30 -7.87 -3.69 -2.05
N SER A 31 -6.67 -3.59 -1.50
CA SER A 31 -5.72 -2.52 -1.76
C SER A 31 -4.42 -3.09 -2.32
N LEU A 32 -3.65 -2.26 -3.00
CA LEU A 32 -2.31 -2.61 -3.46
C LEU A 32 -1.37 -1.41 -3.41
N VAL A 33 -0.06 -1.70 -3.45
CA VAL A 33 0.99 -0.70 -3.58
C VAL A 33 1.80 -1.02 -4.85
N ALA A 34 2.15 -0.01 -5.62
CA ALA A 34 2.95 -0.14 -6.82
C ALA A 34 4.00 0.96 -6.91
N THR A 35 5.00 0.76 -7.75
CA THR A 35 6.01 1.77 -8.08
C THR A 35 6.43 1.60 -9.54
N VAL A 36 7.22 2.55 -10.05
CA VAL A 36 7.84 2.44 -11.38
C VAL A 36 9.31 2.06 -11.19
N ARG A 37 9.70 0.88 -11.66
CA ARG A 37 11.09 0.40 -11.72
C ARG A 37 11.51 0.23 -13.17
N SER A 38 12.65 0.81 -13.54
CA SER A 38 13.18 0.73 -14.91
C SER A 38 12.17 1.12 -16.00
N GLY A 39 11.29 2.09 -15.69
CA GLY A 39 10.25 2.57 -16.60
C GLY A 39 9.01 1.68 -16.69
N GLN A 40 8.93 0.58 -15.94
CA GLN A 40 7.81 -0.34 -15.88
C GLN A 40 7.07 -0.22 -14.55
N ALA A 41 5.74 -0.25 -14.58
CA ALA A 41 4.92 -0.28 -13.38
C ALA A 41 4.95 -1.68 -12.77
N GLU A 42 5.24 -1.77 -11.48
CA GLU A 42 5.32 -3.02 -10.74
C GLU A 42 4.65 -2.89 -9.39
N THR A 43 3.79 -3.85 -9.06
CA THR A 43 3.21 -4.00 -7.72
C THR A 43 4.25 -4.50 -6.72
N LEU A 44 4.22 -3.98 -5.50
CA LEU A 44 5.06 -4.41 -4.39
C LEU A 44 4.32 -5.50 -3.60
N PRO A 45 4.90 -6.71 -3.44
CA PRO A 45 4.32 -7.72 -2.58
C PRO A 45 4.50 -7.35 -1.10
N ASP A 46 3.60 -7.82 -0.25
CA ASP A 46 3.75 -7.81 1.20
C ASP A 46 4.81 -8.82 1.67
N HIS A 47 4.98 -8.93 2.99
CA HIS A 47 5.93 -9.85 3.61
C HIS A 47 5.63 -11.34 3.36
N GLU A 48 4.41 -11.69 2.94
CA GLU A 48 4.00 -13.05 2.57
C GLU A 48 4.02 -13.28 1.05
N GLY A 49 4.51 -12.30 0.28
CA GLY A 49 4.60 -12.38 -1.19
C GLY A 49 3.29 -12.01 -1.91
N ARG A 50 2.25 -11.58 -1.21
CA ARG A 50 0.95 -11.23 -1.79
C ARG A 50 0.97 -9.81 -2.34
N ARG A 51 0.39 -9.62 -3.52
CA ARG A 51 0.30 -8.30 -4.17
C ARG A 51 -1.00 -7.55 -3.91
N LEU A 52 -2.05 -8.26 -3.52
CA LEU A 52 -3.34 -7.70 -3.15
C LEU A 52 -3.54 -7.97 -1.66
N VAL A 53 -3.85 -6.92 -0.91
CA VAL A 53 -4.11 -6.99 0.52
C VAL A 53 -5.58 -6.69 0.76
N PRO A 54 -6.32 -7.46 1.58
CA PRO A 54 -7.68 -7.12 1.94
C PRO A 54 -7.77 -5.75 2.60
N ALA A 55 -8.74 -4.91 2.21
CA ALA A 55 -8.90 -3.57 2.77
C ALA A 55 -9.59 -3.57 4.15
N GLY A 56 -9.97 -4.75 4.67
CA GLY A 56 -10.65 -4.91 5.95
C GLY A 56 -9.72 -4.72 7.15
N GLY A 57 -10.28 -4.17 8.22
CA GLY A 57 -9.65 -4.05 9.53
C GLY A 57 -10.48 -4.70 10.63
N HIS A 58 -9.83 -5.14 11.70
CA HIS A 58 -10.46 -5.70 12.88
C HIS A 58 -9.87 -5.06 14.14
N TYR A 59 -10.71 -4.34 14.87
CA TYR A 59 -10.35 -3.63 16.11
C TYR A 59 -10.66 -4.49 17.35
N GLN A 60 -9.78 -4.42 18.33
CA GLN A 60 -9.90 -5.09 19.63
C GLN A 60 -9.52 -4.08 20.73
N PRO A 61 -9.93 -4.29 21.98
CA PRO A 61 -9.59 -3.36 23.07
C PRO A 61 -8.07 -3.14 23.21
N GLN A 62 -7.24 -4.12 22.84
CA GLN A 62 -5.78 -4.07 22.94
C GLN A 62 -5.07 -3.67 21.64
N GLY A 63 -5.79 -3.39 20.54
CA GLY A 63 -5.17 -3.01 19.28
C GLY A 63 -6.03 -3.21 18.05
N HIS A 64 -5.40 -3.21 16.88
CA HIS A 64 -6.07 -3.43 15.61
C HIS A 64 -5.22 -4.32 14.70
N THR A 65 -5.89 -5.03 13.80
CA THR A 65 -5.28 -5.83 12.74
C THR A 65 -5.90 -5.42 11.41
N GLY A 66 -5.13 -5.48 10.33
CA GLY A 66 -5.59 -5.21 8.98
C GLY A 66 -5.24 -6.36 8.04
N GLY A 67 -5.72 -6.31 6.80
CA GLY A 67 -5.37 -7.29 5.77
C GLY A 67 -5.97 -8.66 6.05
N ASP A 68 -5.24 -9.71 5.66
CA ASP A 68 -5.70 -11.09 5.82
C ASP A 68 -5.93 -11.49 7.28
N ALA A 69 -5.10 -10.99 8.21
CA ALA A 69 -5.30 -11.23 9.64
C ALA A 69 -6.66 -10.71 10.15
N ALA A 70 -7.13 -9.57 9.61
CA ALA A 70 -8.44 -9.04 9.94
C ALA A 70 -9.57 -9.84 9.29
N ARG A 71 -9.39 -10.24 8.03
CA ARG A 71 -10.34 -11.08 7.29
C ARG A 71 -10.57 -12.41 8.00
N ASP A 72 -9.51 -13.08 8.44
CA ASP A 72 -9.59 -14.38 9.11
C ASP A 72 -10.34 -14.31 10.46
N LYS A 73 -10.07 -13.26 11.24
CA LYS A 73 -10.81 -13.00 12.50
C LYS A 73 -12.28 -12.74 12.23
N GLY A 74 -12.60 -11.92 11.22
CA GLY A 74 -13.98 -11.64 10.83
C GLY A 74 -14.74 -12.86 10.30
N ALA A 75 -14.06 -13.76 9.58
CA ALA A 75 -14.65 -15.00 9.12
C ALA A 75 -15.00 -15.95 10.28
N ARG A 76 -14.11 -16.07 11.28
CA ARG A 76 -14.35 -16.86 12.49
C ARG A 76 -15.52 -16.31 13.31
N ALA A 77 -15.56 -15.00 13.53
CA ALA A 77 -16.63 -14.35 14.29
C ALA A 77 -18.03 -14.49 13.65
N ARG A 78 -18.12 -14.81 12.35
CA ARG A 78 -19.41 -15.07 11.65
C ARG A 78 -19.83 -16.53 11.69
N ALA A 79 -18.91 -17.44 12.05
CA ALA A 79 -19.17 -18.87 12.16
C ALA A 79 -19.62 -19.29 13.56
N GLU A 80 -19.46 -18.40 14.54
CA GLU A 80 -19.96 -18.49 15.92
C GLU A 80 -21.34 -17.83 16.05
#